data_AF-R7AYW2-F1
#
_entry.id   AF-R7AYW2-F1
#
_cell.length_a   1.000
_cell.length_b   1.000
_cell.length_c   1.000
_cell.angle_alpha   90.00
_cell.angle_beta   90.00
_cell.angle_gamma   90.00
#
_symmetry.space_group_name_H-M   'P 1'
#
loop_
_entity.id
_entity.type
_entity.pdbx_description
1 polymer ?
#
loop_
_entity_poly.entity_id
_entity_poly.type
_entity_poly.pdbx_seq_one_letter_code
_entity_poly.pdbx_strand_id
1 'polypeptide(L)'
;MKTTKAKGFTLIELIVVIAIIGVLAAILVPTMLGYVTKSRCSSANANAKSFYNAINSALVDLDSEGVDTASFNGDTTALTGDLQTKVTNYFADYTKLTSYSARIANGTCTAVVIQNGAYYGSYPRPTTVDAPAAGATNVSTQCKTQPDLAAAGG
;
A
#
# COMPACT_ATOMS: atom_id res chain seq x y z
N MET A 1 23.82 27.39 -53.32
CA MET A 1 23.91 27.01 -51.89
C MET A 1 22.90 27.83 -51.11
N LYS A 2 21.89 27.19 -50.50
CA LYS A 2 20.85 27.88 -49.73
C LYS A 2 21.32 27.93 -48.28
N THR A 3 21.72 29.11 -47.81
CA THR A 3 22.22 29.32 -46.45
C THR A 3 21.04 29.45 -45.49
N THR A 4 20.77 28.41 -44.72
CA THR A 4 19.77 28.43 -43.65
C THR A 4 20.32 29.26 -42.50
N LYS A 5 19.77 30.47 -42.27
CA LYS A 5 20.05 31.26 -41.07
C LYS A 5 19.54 30.48 -39.86
N ALA A 6 20.44 29.99 -39.02
CA ALA A 6 20.08 29.47 -37.71
C ALA A 6 19.54 30.63 -36.87
N LYS A 7 18.23 30.64 -36.59
CA LYS A 7 17.63 31.53 -35.59
C LYS A 7 18.12 31.06 -34.22
N GLY A 8 19.03 31.82 -33.61
CA GLY A 8 19.46 31.59 -32.24
C GLY A 8 18.33 31.90 -31.26
N PHE A 9 18.13 31.01 -30.28
CA PHE A 9 17.24 31.24 -29.14
C PHE A 9 17.79 32.40 -28.32
N THR A 10 16.95 33.34 -27.90
CA THR A 10 17.41 34.47 -27.08
C THR A 10 17.58 34.03 -25.63
N LEU A 11 18.57 34.59 -24.93
CA LEU A 11 18.77 34.31 -23.50
C LEU A 11 17.55 34.77 -22.67
N ILE A 12 16.87 35.84 -23.11
CA ILE A 12 15.68 36.35 -22.44
C ILE A 12 14.50 35.37 -22.55
N GLU A 13 14.32 34.71 -23.71
CA GLU A 13 13.29 33.66 -23.87
C GLU A 13 13.54 32.50 -22.91
N LEU A 14 14.80 32.10 -22.71
CA LEU A 14 15.14 31.02 -21.78
C LEU A 14 14.85 31.43 -20.32
N ILE A 15 15.22 32.65 -19.93
CA ILE A 15 15.04 33.15 -18.56
C ILE A 15 13.56 33.23 -18.17
N VAL A 16 12.69 33.71 -19.07
CA VAL A 16 11.25 33.79 -18.80
C VAL A 16 10.64 32.39 -18.67
N VAL A 17 11.09 31.42 -19.48
CA VAL A 17 10.57 30.04 -19.44
C VAL A 17 10.91 29.37 -18.11
N ILE A 18 12.15 29.46 -17.63
CA ILE A 18 12.52 28.86 -16.34
C ILE A 18 11.81 29.55 -15.16
N ALA A 19 11.53 30.85 -15.27
CA ALA A 19 10.77 31.58 -14.26
C ALA A 19 9.33 31.06 -14.15
N ILE A 20 8.64 30.85 -15.28
CA ILE A 20 7.28 30.30 -15.30
C ILE A 20 7.27 28.84 -14.81
N ILE A 21 8.21 28.00 -15.28
CA ILE A 21 8.33 26.61 -14.81
C ILE A 21 8.57 26.57 -13.29
N GLY A 22 9.40 27.47 -12.76
CA GLY A 22 9.68 27.58 -11.32
C GLY A 22 8.42 27.86 -10.49
N VAL A 23 7.58 28.80 -10.93
CA VAL A 23 6.31 29.12 -10.24
C VAL A 23 5.34 27.94 -10.29
N LEU A 24 5.19 27.30 -11.46
CA LEU A 24 4.31 26.14 -11.61
C LEU A 24 4.79 24.95 -10.75
N ALA A 25 6.09 24.67 -10.74
CA ALA A 25 6.67 23.59 -9.95
C ALA A 25 6.48 23.82 -8.45
N ALA A 26 6.60 25.05 -7.96
CA ALA A 26 6.43 25.38 -6.54
C ALA A 26 5.03 25.02 -6.00
N ILE A 27 3.99 25.18 -6.82
CA ILE A 27 2.60 24.85 -6.44
C ILE A 27 2.34 23.35 -6.65
N LEU A 28 2.92 22.74 -7.69
CA LEU A 28 2.66 21.35 -8.07
C LEU A 28 3.34 20.32 -7.16
N VAL A 29 4.59 20.56 -6.74
CA VAL A 29 5.36 19.60 -5.92
C VAL A 29 4.65 19.17 -4.63
N PRO A 30 4.16 20.07 -3.76
CA PRO A 30 3.53 19.66 -2.51
C PRO A 30 2.24 18.86 -2.74
N THR A 31 1.46 19.21 -3.77
CA THR A 31 0.21 18.49 -4.08
C THR A 31 0.48 17.08 -4.62
N MET A 32 1.47 16.93 -5.52
CA MET A 32 1.86 15.64 -6.07
C MET A 32 2.35 14.64 -5.01
N LEU A 33 3.09 15.10 -3.99
CA LEU A 33 3.54 14.24 -2.89
C LEU A 33 2.38 13.62 -2.11
N GLY A 34 1.32 14.39 -1.84
CA GLY A 34 0.10 13.89 -1.20
C GLY A 34 -0.64 12.85 -2.04
N TYR A 35 -0.76 13.07 -3.35
CA TYR A 35 -1.38 12.12 -4.27
C TYR A 35 -0.61 10.79 -4.34
N VAL A 36 0.72 10.84 -4.40
CA VAL A 36 1.56 9.64 -4.42
C VAL A 36 1.38 8.83 -3.14
N THR A 37 1.42 9.46 -1.96
CA THR A 37 1.17 8.76 -0.70
C THR A 37 -0.22 8.14 -0.62
N LYS A 38 -1.27 8.86 -1.05
CA LYS A 38 -2.63 8.31 -1.09
C LYS A 38 -2.72 7.10 -2.01
N SER A 39 -2.09 7.16 -3.18
CA SER A 39 -2.03 6.04 -4.13
C SER A 39 -1.30 4.82 -3.54
N ARG A 40 -0.14 5.04 -2.89
CA ARG A 40 0.60 3.96 -2.21
C ARG A 40 -0.19 3.35 -1.07
N CYS A 41 -0.90 4.16 -0.30
CA CYS A 41 -1.76 3.68 0.77
C CYS A 41 -2.94 2.85 0.25
N SER A 42 -3.61 3.33 -0.79
CA SER A 42 -4.68 2.59 -1.44
C SER A 42 -4.19 1.26 -2.00
N SER A 43 -2.97 1.22 -2.54
CA SER A 43 -2.34 -0.02 -3.00
C SER A 43 -2.03 -0.97 -1.84
N ALA A 44 -1.57 -0.47 -0.69
CA ALA A 44 -1.37 -1.28 0.50
C ALA A 44 -2.69 -1.87 1.02
N ASN A 45 -3.77 -1.09 1.08
CA ASN A 45 -5.09 -1.60 1.46
C ASN A 45 -5.64 -2.64 0.47
N ALA A 46 -5.42 -2.45 -0.84
CA ALA A 46 -5.81 -3.43 -1.84
C ALA A 46 -5.04 -4.75 -1.67
N ASN A 47 -3.73 -4.68 -1.41
CA ASN A 47 -2.93 -5.85 -1.13
C ASN A 47 -3.36 -6.53 0.19
N ALA A 48 -3.73 -5.77 1.23
CA ALA A 48 -4.27 -6.32 2.48
C ALA A 48 -5.54 -7.15 2.24
N LYS A 49 -6.45 -6.62 1.41
CA LYS A 49 -7.68 -7.33 1.01
C LYS A 49 -7.39 -8.60 0.22
N SER A 50 -6.47 -8.54 -0.74
CA SER A 50 -6.07 -9.72 -1.52
C SER A 50 -5.45 -10.80 -0.61
N PHE A 51 -4.59 -10.40 0.33
CA PHE A 51 -3.98 -11.32 1.28
C PHE A 51 -5.01 -11.93 2.25
N TYR A 52 -5.94 -11.13 2.76
CA TYR A 52 -7.08 -11.61 3.55
C TYR A 52 -7.90 -12.68 2.82
N ASN A 53 -8.24 -12.44 1.55
CA ASN A 53 -8.98 -13.40 0.73
C ASN A 53 -8.18 -14.68 0.48
N ALA A 54 -6.85 -14.56 0.32
CA ALA A 54 -5.97 -15.71 0.13
C ALA A 54 -5.88 -16.58 1.39
N ILE A 55 -5.78 -15.97 2.58
CA ILE A 55 -5.82 -16.71 3.85
C ILE A 55 -7.16 -17.41 4.02
N ASN A 56 -8.28 -16.73 3.74
CA ASN A 56 -9.60 -17.37 3.83
C ASN A 56 -9.76 -18.53 2.85
N SER A 57 -9.31 -18.38 1.60
CA SER A 57 -9.36 -19.46 0.61
C SER A 57 -8.49 -20.64 1.04
N ALA A 58 -7.29 -20.36 1.58
CA ALA A 58 -6.41 -21.38 2.13
C ALA A 58 -7.03 -22.12 3.33
N LEU A 59 -7.70 -21.42 4.23
CA LEU A 59 -8.38 -22.05 5.38
C LEU A 59 -9.55 -22.93 4.93
N VAL A 60 -10.34 -22.50 3.94
CA VAL A 60 -11.44 -23.31 3.37
C VAL A 60 -10.92 -24.59 2.72
N ASP A 61 -9.81 -24.52 1.98
CA ASP A 61 -9.18 -25.71 1.40
C ASP A 61 -8.66 -26.66 2.47
N LEU A 62 -8.01 -26.13 3.51
CA LEU A 62 -7.48 -26.94 4.61
C LEU A 62 -8.60 -27.65 5.38
N ASP A 63 -9.70 -26.97 5.63
CA ASP A 63 -10.91 -27.57 6.22
C ASP A 63 -11.45 -28.71 5.34
N SER A 64 -11.48 -28.50 4.02
CA SER A 64 -11.90 -29.51 3.04
C SER A 64 -10.95 -30.72 2.98
N GLU A 65 -9.67 -30.53 3.30
CA GLU A 65 -8.65 -31.58 3.40
C GLU A 65 -8.63 -32.28 4.77
N GLY A 66 -9.52 -31.88 5.69
CA GLY A 66 -9.62 -32.45 7.04
C GLY A 66 -8.56 -31.94 8.01
N VAL A 67 -7.88 -30.84 7.69
CA VAL A 67 -6.96 -30.16 8.60
C VAL A 67 -7.76 -29.32 9.60
N ASP A 68 -7.44 -29.43 10.88
CA ASP A 68 -8.08 -28.62 11.93
C ASP A 68 -7.71 -27.14 11.78
N THR A 69 -8.57 -26.37 11.12
CA THR A 69 -8.36 -24.93 10.92
C THR A 69 -8.39 -24.12 12.22
N ALA A 70 -8.98 -24.67 13.30
CA ALA A 70 -8.95 -24.03 14.61
C ALA A 70 -7.55 -24.01 15.22
N SER A 71 -6.65 -24.89 14.78
CA SER A 71 -5.23 -24.87 15.16
C SER A 71 -4.49 -23.61 14.69
N PHE A 72 -5.05 -22.85 13.75
CA PHE A 72 -4.50 -21.56 13.31
C PHE A 72 -5.10 -20.36 14.03
N ASN A 73 -6.01 -20.55 15.01
CA ASN A 73 -6.63 -19.44 15.72
C ASN A 73 -5.61 -18.58 16.47
N GLY A 74 -5.72 -17.27 16.32
CA GLY A 74 -4.85 -16.28 16.94
C GLY A 74 -4.38 -15.19 15.97
N ASP A 75 -3.61 -14.25 16.51
CA ASP A 75 -2.88 -13.27 15.72
C ASP A 75 -1.56 -13.91 15.29
N THR A 76 -1.34 -14.05 13.99
CA THR A 76 -0.10 -14.59 13.42
C THR A 76 0.65 -13.53 12.62
N THR A 77 1.96 -13.46 12.82
CA THR A 77 2.90 -12.64 12.05
C THR A 77 3.72 -13.46 11.05
N ALA A 78 3.51 -14.78 11.02
CA ALA A 78 4.17 -15.70 10.12
C ALA A 78 3.23 -16.86 9.79
N LEU A 79 2.92 -17.02 8.50
CA LEU A 79 2.26 -18.24 8.04
C LEU A 79 3.25 -19.40 8.13
N THR A 80 2.82 -20.52 8.70
CA THR A 80 3.63 -21.72 8.86
C THR A 80 2.88 -22.95 8.35
N GLY A 81 3.63 -23.99 8.01
CA GLY A 81 3.08 -25.29 7.62
C GLY A 81 2.14 -25.22 6.41
N ASP A 82 1.06 -26.00 6.47
CA ASP A 82 0.13 -26.16 5.35
C ASP A 82 -0.58 -24.87 4.97
N LEU A 83 -0.84 -23.98 5.95
CA LEU A 83 -1.41 -22.66 5.70
C LEU A 83 -0.49 -21.79 4.84
N GLN A 84 0.83 -21.84 5.08
CA GLN A 84 1.80 -21.12 4.25
C GLN A 84 1.80 -21.64 2.80
N THR A 85 1.82 -22.97 2.63
CA THR A 85 1.80 -23.59 1.30
C THR A 85 0.55 -23.20 0.53
N LYS A 86 -0.63 -23.26 1.16
CA LYS A 86 -1.90 -22.89 0.52
C LYS A 86 -1.98 -21.40 0.21
N VAL A 87 -1.64 -20.52 1.15
CA VAL A 87 -1.66 -19.07 0.91
C VAL A 87 -0.71 -18.69 -0.23
N THR A 88 0.43 -19.36 -0.37
CA THR A 88 1.36 -19.12 -1.49
C THR A 88 0.72 -19.40 -2.86
N ASN A 89 -0.17 -20.39 -2.95
CA ASN A 89 -0.89 -20.69 -4.19
C ASN A 89 -1.91 -19.59 -4.55
N TYR A 90 -2.51 -18.95 -3.54
CA TYR A 90 -3.51 -17.91 -3.73
C TYR A 90 -2.93 -16.50 -3.84
N PHE A 91 -1.75 -16.27 -3.27
CA PHE A 91 -1.11 -14.96 -3.23
C PHE A 91 0.42 -15.09 -3.32
N ALA A 92 0.92 -15.39 -4.52
CA ALA A 92 2.35 -15.54 -4.78
C ALA A 92 3.19 -14.29 -4.45
N ASP A 93 2.56 -13.11 -4.46
CA ASP A 93 3.20 -11.82 -4.14
C ASP A 93 3.40 -11.56 -2.64
N TYR A 94 3.08 -12.51 -1.75
CA TYR A 94 3.29 -12.34 -0.30
C TYR A 94 4.76 -12.03 0.06
N THR A 95 5.71 -12.51 -0.73
CA THR A 95 7.16 -12.27 -0.58
C THR A 95 7.58 -10.82 -0.84
N LYS A 96 6.73 -10.03 -1.51
CA LYS A 96 6.95 -8.60 -1.76
C LYS A 96 6.49 -7.73 -0.57
N LEU A 97 5.80 -8.33 0.40
CA LEU A 97 5.41 -7.66 1.63
C LEU A 97 6.62 -7.59 2.57
N THR A 98 6.84 -6.42 3.17
CA THR A 98 7.90 -6.20 4.15
C THR A 98 7.58 -6.91 5.46
N SER A 99 6.31 -6.88 5.85
CA SER A 99 5.78 -7.61 7.00
C SER A 99 4.27 -7.81 6.80
N TYR A 100 3.70 -8.77 7.51
CA TYR A 100 2.26 -8.95 7.57
C TYR A 100 1.87 -9.52 8.93
N SER A 101 0.62 -9.31 9.29
CA SER A 101 -0.04 -10.01 10.37
C SER A 101 -1.49 -10.30 10.00
N ALA A 102 -2.00 -11.43 10.45
CA ALA A 102 -3.37 -11.85 10.21
C ALA A 102 -3.98 -12.33 11.52
N ARG A 103 -5.25 -12.03 11.74
CA ARG A 103 -6.03 -12.59 12.82
C ARG A 103 -6.92 -13.67 12.26
N ILE A 104 -6.83 -14.86 12.84
CA ILE A 104 -7.69 -15.99 12.52
C ILE A 104 -8.51 -16.30 13.76
N ALA A 105 -9.83 -16.39 13.60
CA ALA A 105 -10.76 -16.77 14.66
C ALA A 105 -11.78 -17.75 14.11
N ASN A 106 -11.98 -18.85 14.84
CA ASN A 106 -12.90 -19.92 14.48
C ASN A 106 -12.66 -20.45 13.06
N GLY A 107 -11.40 -20.65 12.66
CA GLY A 107 -11.05 -21.18 11.34
C GLY A 107 -11.24 -20.19 10.18
N THR A 108 -11.47 -18.90 10.46
CA THR A 108 -11.62 -17.86 9.44
C THR A 108 -10.71 -16.68 9.73
N CYS A 109 -10.14 -16.06 8.69
CA CYS A 109 -9.42 -14.82 8.84
C CYS A 109 -10.40 -13.67 9.09
N THR A 110 -10.17 -12.88 10.14
CA THR A 110 -11.05 -11.77 10.55
C THR A 110 -10.41 -10.40 10.35
N ALA A 111 -9.07 -10.34 10.34
CA ALA A 111 -8.33 -9.12 10.07
C ALA A 111 -6.98 -9.42 9.43
N VAL A 112 -6.51 -8.49 8.61
CA VAL A 112 -5.15 -8.50 8.06
C VAL A 112 -4.56 -7.10 8.15
N VAL A 113 -3.29 -7.04 8.51
CA VAL A 113 -2.44 -5.86 8.37
C VAL A 113 -1.22 -6.27 7.55
N ILE A 114 -0.85 -5.47 6.57
CA ILE A 114 0.37 -5.68 5.79
C ILE A 114 1.22 -4.41 5.77
N GLN A 115 2.50 -4.59 5.50
CA GLN A 115 3.43 -3.53 5.22
C GLN A 115 4.02 -3.74 3.81
N ASN A 116 3.87 -2.73 2.96
CA ASN A 116 4.49 -2.68 1.64
C ASN A 116 5.48 -1.50 1.60
N GLY A 117 6.74 -1.78 1.90
CA GLY A 117 7.76 -0.76 2.10
C GLY A 117 7.45 0.09 3.34
N ALA A 118 7.25 1.41 3.15
CA ALA A 118 6.94 2.34 4.25
C ALA A 118 5.43 2.50 4.51
N TYR A 119 4.57 1.78 3.77
CA TYR A 119 3.12 1.97 3.82
C TYR A 119 2.41 0.74 4.40
N TYR A 120 1.48 0.98 5.31
CA TYR A 120 0.65 -0.03 5.95
C TYR A 120 -0.75 -0.05 5.35
N GLY A 121 -1.25 -1.25 5.08
CA GLY A 121 -2.63 -1.48 4.67
C GLY A 121 -3.33 -2.42 5.62
N SER A 122 -4.63 -2.26 5.79
CA SER A 122 -5.45 -3.14 6.63
C SER A 122 -6.77 -3.51 5.97
N TYR A 123 -7.32 -4.64 6.40
CA TYR A 123 -8.64 -5.13 6.00
C TYR A 123 -9.27 -5.89 7.18
N PRO A 124 -10.61 -5.84 7.39
CA PRO A 124 -11.65 -5.16 6.59
C PRO A 124 -11.65 -3.64 6.69
N ARG A 125 -11.17 -3.04 7.79
CA ARG A 125 -11.12 -1.58 7.93
C ARG A 125 -9.84 -1.05 7.27
N PRO A 126 -9.90 -0.30 6.16
CA PRO A 126 -8.71 0.20 5.48
C PRO A 126 -8.02 1.29 6.30
N THR A 127 -6.69 1.35 6.22
CA THR A 127 -5.94 2.50 6.76
C THR A 127 -6.33 3.75 5.99
N THR A 128 -6.75 4.78 6.71
CA THR A 128 -7.06 6.07 6.09
C THR A 128 -5.77 6.85 5.88
N VAL A 129 -5.72 7.61 4.79
CA VAL A 129 -4.86 8.79 4.76
C VAL A 129 -5.71 9.93 5.29
N ASP A 130 -5.38 10.45 6.47
CA ASP A 130 -5.95 11.71 6.93
C ASP A 130 -5.64 12.79 5.88
N ALA A 131 -6.53 13.76 5.71
CA ALA A 131 -6.18 14.93 4.94
C ALA A 131 -4.95 15.57 5.61
N PRO A 132 -3.89 15.93 4.86
CA PRO A 132 -2.84 16.76 5.45
C PRO A 132 -3.53 18.01 6.00
N ALA A 133 -3.33 18.32 7.28
CA ALA A 133 -3.86 19.55 7.86
C ALA A 133 -3.46 20.72 6.96
N ALA A 134 -4.34 21.70 6.75
CA ALA A 134 -4.03 22.84 5.89
C ALA A 134 -2.73 23.51 6.36
N GLY A 135 -1.68 23.50 5.52
CA GLY A 135 -0.35 24.00 5.85
C GLY A 135 0.65 22.97 6.40
N ALA A 136 0.28 21.69 6.56
CA ALA A 136 1.20 20.64 6.93
C ALA A 136 2.04 20.17 5.73
N THR A 137 3.37 20.26 5.84
CA THR A 137 4.33 19.65 4.90
C THR A 137 4.44 18.13 5.07
N ASN A 138 3.86 17.58 6.14
CA ASN A 138 3.90 16.16 6.46
C ASN A 138 2.61 15.46 6.03
N VAL A 139 2.76 14.50 5.11
CA VAL A 139 1.67 13.68 4.61
C VAL A 139 1.19 12.74 5.72
N SER A 140 -0.12 12.73 5.99
CA SER A 140 -0.83 11.89 6.98
C SER A 140 -0.10 10.62 7.41
N THR A 141 0.10 10.49 8.72
CA THR A 141 0.91 9.45 9.37
C THR A 141 0.22 8.08 9.47
N GLN A 142 -1.11 8.00 9.34
CA GLN A 142 -1.83 6.76 9.65
C GLN A 142 -1.52 5.60 8.71
N CYS A 143 -1.17 5.89 7.46
CA CYS A 143 -0.71 4.87 6.52
C CYS A 143 0.78 4.52 6.66
N LYS A 144 1.49 5.16 7.58
CA LYS A 144 2.91 4.90 7.90
C LYS A 144 3.10 4.33 9.31
N THR A 145 2.01 4.23 10.08
CA THR A 145 1.97 3.60 11.40
C THR A 145 1.21 2.29 11.29
N GLN A 146 1.73 1.23 11.89
CA GLN A 146 1.09 -0.08 11.90
C GLN A 146 -0.26 0.02 12.64
N PRO A 147 -1.41 -0.23 11.98
CA PRO A 147 -2.67 -0.41 12.69
C PRO A 147 -2.61 -1.71 13.49
N ASP A 148 -3.22 -1.74 14.67
CA ASP A 148 -3.36 -3.00 15.41
C ASP A 148 -4.45 -3.90 14.78
N LEU A 149 -4.33 -5.21 14.96
CA LEU A 149 -5.26 -6.18 14.37
C LEU A 149 -6.69 -6.06 14.92
N ALA A 150 -6.86 -5.65 16.18
CA ALA A 150 -8.18 -5.47 16.77
C ALA A 150 -8.90 -4.24 16.18
N ALA A 151 -8.15 -3.18 15.90
CA ALA A 151 -8.61 -2.00 15.20
C ALA A 151 -8.92 -2.30 13.73
N ALA A 152 -8.26 -3.28 13.11
CA ALA A 152 -8.54 -3.67 11.73
C ALA A 152 -9.80 -4.54 11.56
N GLY A 153 -10.15 -5.36 12.56
CA GLY A 153 -11.16 -6.43 12.47
C GLY A 153 -12.36 -6.35 13.42
N GLY A 154 -12.76 -5.15 13.85
CA GLY A 154 -13.98 -4.93 14.62
C GLY A 154 -15.26 -5.10 13.80
#